data_AF-A0A960MAS6-F1
#
_entry.id   AF-A0A960MAS6-F1
#
_cell.length_a   1.000
_cell.length_b   1.000
_cell.length_c   1.000
_cell.angle_alpha   90.00
_cell.angle_beta   90.00
_cell.angle_gamma   90.00
#
_symmetry.space_group_name_H-M   'P 1'
#
loop_
_entity.id
_entity.type
_entity.pdbx_description
1 polymer ?
#
loop_
_entity_poly.entity_id
_entity_poly.type
_entity_poly.pdbx_seq_one_letter_code
_entity_poly.pdbx_strand_id
1 'polypeptide(L)'
;WTTEELSWLSQKADWKDLNSISCLKSKRTIKGKETTEFRYYISSLPADAWKIGRGIRSHWSVENKLHWQLDVSYGEDGCKVRKDNGAENFSVIRRATLNLLKADKKTKAGIKNKRSKAGWDKSYMLNVLSMEC
;
A
#
# COMPACT_ATOMS: atom_id res chain seq x y z
N TRP A 1 -13.61 1.22 -18.01
CA TRP A 1 -13.81 2.17 -19.11
C TRP A 1 -12.84 3.31 -18.97
N THR A 2 -12.43 3.92 -20.06
CA THR A 2 -11.55 5.10 -20.07
C THR A 2 -11.96 6.00 -21.24
N THR A 3 -11.80 7.31 -21.10
CA THR A 3 -12.17 8.30 -22.12
C THR A 3 -11.23 9.51 -22.05
N GLU A 4 -10.91 10.07 -23.22
CA GLU A 4 -10.27 11.39 -23.39
C GLU A 4 -11.30 12.45 -23.77
N GLU A 5 -12.57 12.05 -23.95
CA GLU A 5 -13.67 12.99 -24.10
C GLU A 5 -13.90 13.66 -22.73
N LEU A 6 -13.40 14.89 -22.63
CA LEU A 6 -13.37 15.71 -21.44
C LEU A 6 -14.04 17.08 -21.66
N SER A 7 -14.71 17.31 -22.79
CA SER A 7 -15.30 18.63 -23.09
C SER A 7 -16.43 18.99 -22.13
N TRP A 8 -17.11 17.99 -21.58
CA TRP A 8 -18.16 18.17 -20.56
C TRP A 8 -17.62 18.52 -19.16
N LEU A 9 -16.32 18.32 -18.89
CA LEU A 9 -15.75 18.55 -17.57
C LEU A 9 -15.33 20.01 -17.41
N SER A 10 -16.16 20.82 -16.76
CA SER A 10 -15.88 22.23 -16.52
C SER A 10 -14.59 22.47 -15.71
N GLN A 11 -14.26 21.56 -14.78
CA GLN A 11 -13.05 21.62 -13.96
C GLN A 11 -11.78 21.15 -14.68
N LYS A 12 -11.81 20.89 -16.00
CA LYS A 12 -10.62 20.40 -16.72
C LYS A 12 -9.39 21.29 -16.51
N ALA A 13 -9.59 22.61 -16.43
CA ALA A 13 -8.51 23.57 -16.20
C ALA A 13 -7.87 23.48 -14.81
N ASP A 14 -8.58 22.94 -13.80
CA ASP A 14 -8.08 22.80 -12.43
C ASP A 14 -7.02 21.70 -12.30
N TRP A 15 -6.98 20.77 -13.26
CA TRP A 15 -6.11 19.61 -13.24
C TRP A 15 -5.01 19.72 -14.29
N LYS A 16 -3.81 20.08 -13.85
CA LYS A 16 -2.63 20.12 -14.70
C LYS A 16 -2.41 18.75 -15.37
N ASP A 17 -2.19 18.77 -16.68
CA ASP A 17 -1.92 17.61 -17.53
C ASP A 17 -3.05 16.55 -17.57
N LEU A 18 -4.31 16.93 -17.27
CA LEU A 18 -5.45 16.01 -17.37
C LEU A 18 -5.68 15.58 -18.83
N ASN A 19 -5.58 14.27 -19.07
CA ASN A 19 -5.67 13.69 -20.41
C ASN A 19 -6.77 12.62 -20.54
N SER A 20 -7.06 11.87 -19.47
CA SER A 20 -8.14 10.88 -19.47
C SER A 20 -8.83 10.74 -18.11
N ILE A 21 -10.09 10.29 -18.17
CA ILE A 21 -10.85 9.80 -17.01
C ILE A 21 -11.09 8.30 -17.19
N SER A 22 -10.91 7.55 -16.10
CA SER A 22 -11.12 6.11 -16.10
C SER A 22 -12.07 5.67 -14.99
N CYS A 23 -13.00 4.78 -15.33
CA CYS A 23 -13.89 4.12 -14.39
C CYS A 23 -13.50 2.65 -14.24
N LEU A 24 -13.18 2.25 -13.01
CA LEU A 24 -12.91 0.87 -12.61
C LEU A 24 -14.12 0.31 -11.88
N LYS A 25 -14.67 -0.77 -12.42
CA LYS A 25 -15.65 -1.61 -11.71
C LYS A 25 -14.93 -2.73 -10.98
N SER A 26 -15.14 -2.82 -9.68
CA SER A 26 -14.63 -3.90 -8.83
C SER A 26 -15.79 -4.73 -8.32
N LYS A 27 -15.65 -6.05 -8.37
CA LYS A 27 -16.58 -6.99 -7.73
C LYS A 27 -15.86 -7.74 -6.63
N ARG A 28 -16.52 -7.90 -5.48
CA ARG A 28 -15.98 -8.67 -4.35
C ARG A 28 -17.08 -9.51 -3.72
N THR A 29 -16.77 -10.77 -3.48
CA THR A 29 -17.65 -11.70 -2.75
C THR A 29 -17.06 -11.97 -1.37
N ILE A 30 -17.82 -11.67 -0.31
CA ILE A 30 -17.44 -11.96 1.08
C ILE A 30 -18.56 -12.76 1.71
N LYS A 31 -18.24 -13.96 2.22
CA LYS A 31 -19.22 -14.84 2.89
C LYS A 31 -20.52 -15.02 2.07
N GLY A 32 -20.37 -15.22 0.76
CA GLY A 32 -21.50 -15.41 -0.17
C GLY A 32 -22.23 -14.13 -0.62
N LYS A 33 -21.92 -12.95 -0.06
CA LYS A 33 -22.49 -11.67 -0.50
C LYS A 33 -21.60 -11.02 -1.55
N GLU A 34 -22.13 -10.86 -2.78
CA GLU A 34 -21.47 -10.08 -3.84
C GLU A 34 -21.72 -8.58 -3.63
N THR A 35 -20.67 -7.80 -3.78
CA THR A 35 -20.70 -6.33 -3.77
C THR A 35 -19.99 -5.83 -5.03
N THR A 36 -20.54 -4.77 -5.61
CA THR A 36 -19.96 -4.10 -6.79
C THR A 36 -19.69 -2.65 -6.44
N GLU A 37 -18.51 -2.17 -6.79
CA GLU A 37 -18.07 -0.79 -6.54
C GLU A 37 -17.53 -0.18 -7.83
N PHE A 38 -17.79 1.11 -8.02
CA PHE A 38 -17.24 1.90 -9.12
C PHE A 38 -16.30 2.95 -8.55
N ARG A 39 -15.10 3.06 -9.11
CA ARG A 39 -14.09 4.06 -8.74
C ARG A 39 -13.67 4.84 -9.97
N TYR A 40 -13.66 6.16 -9.86
CA TYR A 40 -13.25 7.07 -10.93
C TYR A 40 -11.84 7.59 -10.65
N TYR A 41 -11.04 7.68 -11.70
CA TYR A 41 -9.66 8.14 -11.66
C TYR A 41 -9.45 9.18 -12.75
N ILE A 42 -8.71 10.22 -12.42
CA ILE A 42 -8.14 11.18 -13.37
C ILE A 42 -6.70 10.76 -13.69
N SER A 43 -6.26 10.99 -14.92
CA SER A 43 -4.97 10.53 -15.40
C SER A 43 -4.39 11.48 -16.45
N SER A 44 -3.07 11.68 -16.40
CA SER A 44 -2.32 12.34 -17.47
C SER A 44 -1.93 11.40 -18.60
N LEU A 45 -2.09 10.09 -18.41
CA LEU A 45 -1.92 9.11 -19.48
C LEU A 45 -3.06 9.20 -20.50
N PRO A 46 -2.81 8.87 -21.78
CA PRO A 46 -3.85 8.61 -22.77
C PRO A 46 -4.84 7.54 -22.27
N ALA A 47 -6.03 7.50 -22.86
CA ALA A 47 -7.11 6.57 -22.53
C ALA A 47 -6.80 5.12 -22.95
N ASP A 48 -5.86 4.50 -22.22
CA ASP A 48 -5.52 3.09 -22.31
C ASP A 48 -6.01 2.38 -21.04
N ALA A 49 -7.13 1.67 -21.18
CA ALA A 49 -7.76 0.95 -20.07
C ALA A 49 -6.83 -0.09 -19.43
N TRP A 50 -5.96 -0.72 -20.24
CA TRP A 50 -5.08 -1.78 -19.77
C TRP A 50 -3.92 -1.19 -18.96
N LYS A 51 -3.25 -0.16 -19.50
CA LYS A 51 -2.15 0.53 -18.83
C LYS A 51 -2.60 1.20 -17.54
N ILE A 52 -3.71 1.94 -17.58
CA ILE A 52 -4.28 2.59 -16.39
C ILE A 52 -4.72 1.54 -15.38
N GLY A 53 -5.42 0.49 -15.82
CA GLY A 53 -5.84 -0.61 -14.95
C GLY A 53 -4.67 -1.33 -14.28
N ARG A 54 -3.55 -1.52 -14.99
CA ARG A 54 -2.32 -2.08 -14.41
C ARG A 54 -1.73 -1.14 -13.36
N GLY A 55 -1.67 0.17 -13.63
CA GLY A 55 -1.23 1.17 -12.67
C GLY A 55 -2.06 1.14 -11.39
N ILE A 56 -3.39 1.15 -11.51
CA ILE A 56 -4.31 1.07 -10.36
C ILE A 56 -4.07 -0.22 -9.56
N ARG A 57 -3.97 -1.38 -10.21
CA ARG A 57 -3.70 -2.65 -9.51
C ARG A 57 -2.34 -2.68 -8.82
N SER A 58 -1.31 -2.13 -9.45
CA SER A 58 0.02 -2.01 -8.85
C SER A 58 -0.01 -1.10 -7.62
N HIS A 59 -0.71 0.03 -7.69
CA HIS A 59 -0.90 0.93 -6.54
C HIS A 59 -1.58 0.22 -5.36
N TRP A 60 -2.68 -0.50 -5.61
CA TRP A 60 -3.34 -1.32 -4.57
C TRP A 60 -2.43 -2.41 -3.98
N SER A 61 -1.45 -2.88 -4.74
CA SER A 61 -0.49 -3.85 -4.21
C SER A 61 0.45 -3.23 -3.18
N VAL A 62 0.76 -1.92 -3.29
CA VAL A 62 1.52 -1.18 -2.26
C VAL A 62 0.69 -1.09 -0.99
N GLU A 63 -0.56 -0.66 -1.10
CA GLU A 63 -1.48 -0.57 0.04
C GLU A 63 -1.62 -1.90 0.79
N ASN A 64 -1.88 -2.97 0.05
CA ASN A 64 -2.09 -4.29 0.65
C ASN A 64 -0.82 -4.90 1.24
N LYS A 65 0.35 -4.71 0.60
CA LYS A 65 1.60 -5.37 1.03
C LYS A 65 2.40 -4.56 2.03
N LEU A 66 2.30 -3.23 1.98
CA LEU A 66 3.05 -2.31 2.83
C LEU A 66 2.16 -1.73 3.92
N HIS A 67 1.16 -0.91 3.55
CA HIS A 67 0.35 -0.15 4.51
C HIS A 67 -0.38 -1.06 5.49
N TRP A 68 -1.11 -2.08 5.00
CA TRP A 68 -1.77 -3.03 5.90
C TRP A 68 -0.82 -3.70 6.91
N GLN A 69 0.43 -3.98 6.51
CA GLN A 69 1.43 -4.56 7.42
C GLN A 69 1.86 -3.55 8.50
N LEU A 70 2.04 -2.28 8.12
CA LEU A 70 2.36 -1.21 9.06
C LEU A 70 1.19 -0.97 10.03
N ASP A 71 -0.03 -0.90 9.51
CA ASP A 71 -1.21 -0.60 10.29
C ASP A 71 -1.53 -1.73 11.27
N VAL A 72 -1.54 -2.98 10.80
CA VAL A 72 -1.97 -4.13 11.62
C VAL A 72 -0.82 -4.81 12.36
N SER A 73 0.30 -5.10 11.68
CA SER A 73 1.42 -5.82 12.32
C SER A 73 2.29 -4.91 13.18
N TYR A 74 2.40 -3.63 12.82
CA TYR A 74 3.14 -2.64 13.61
C TYR A 74 2.26 -1.76 14.50
N GLY A 75 0.95 -1.70 14.26
CA GLY A 75 0.03 -0.88 15.05
C GLY A 75 0.20 0.61 14.77
N GLU A 76 0.54 0.98 13.54
CA GLU A 76 0.84 2.36 13.15
C GLU A 76 -0.34 3.30 13.41
N ASP A 77 -1.57 2.90 13.03
CA ASP A 77 -2.80 3.67 13.27
C ASP A 77 -3.04 4.00 14.75
N GLY A 78 -2.66 3.08 15.64
CA GLY A 78 -2.83 3.23 17.08
C GLY A 78 -1.71 4.03 17.76
N CYS A 79 -0.64 4.37 17.04
CA CYS A 79 0.54 5.00 17.60
C CYS A 79 0.27 6.48 17.91
N LYS A 80 0.41 6.86 19.19
CA LYS A 80 0.16 8.24 19.65
C LYS A 80 1.40 9.15 19.63
N VAL A 81 2.54 8.66 19.15
CA VAL A 81 3.79 9.44 19.05
C VAL A 81 3.59 10.60 18.07
N ARG A 82 3.57 11.83 18.60
CA ARG A 82 3.37 13.08 17.84
C ARG A 82 4.38 14.17 18.17
N LYS A 83 5.31 13.91 19.09
CA LYS A 83 6.31 14.88 19.53
C LYS A 83 7.43 14.98 18.49
N ASP A 84 7.77 16.21 18.10
CA ASP A 84 8.85 16.53 17.16
C ASP A 84 8.75 15.66 15.89
N ASN A 85 9.88 15.14 15.40
CA ASN A 85 9.95 14.25 14.24
C ASN A 85 9.60 12.79 14.58
N GLY A 86 8.97 12.53 15.73
CA GLY A 86 8.72 11.17 16.21
C GLY A 86 7.87 10.34 15.25
N ALA A 87 6.82 10.92 14.65
CA ALA A 87 5.97 10.20 13.70
C ALA A 87 6.75 9.75 12.46
N GLU A 88 7.55 10.65 11.88
CA GLU A 88 8.37 10.37 10.69
C GLU A 88 9.47 9.34 10.99
N ASN A 89 10.22 9.55 12.07
CA ASN A 89 11.30 8.65 12.50
C ASN A 89 10.79 7.22 12.69
N PHE A 90 9.65 7.05 13.38
CA PHE A 90 9.04 5.74 13.57
C PHE A 90 8.59 5.12 12.24
N SER A 91 8.02 5.92 11.34
CA SER A 91 7.56 5.41 10.04
C SER A 91 8.74 4.88 9.19
N VAL A 92 9.90 5.54 9.23
CA VAL A 92 11.14 5.06 8.58
C VAL A 92 11.62 3.75 9.22
N ILE A 93 11.74 3.72 10.56
CA ILE A 93 12.20 2.53 11.28
C ILE A 93 11.31 1.33 11.00
N ARG A 94 9.98 1.49 11.07
CA ARG A 94 9.02 0.41 10.82
C ARG A 94 9.15 -0.15 9.40
N ARG A 95 9.34 0.71 8.40
CA ARG A 95 9.57 0.29 7.02
C ARG A 95 10.87 -0.51 6.89
N ALA A 96 11.97 -0.04 7.49
CA ALA A 96 13.25 -0.75 7.48
C ALA A 96 13.13 -2.14 8.14
N THR A 97 12.54 -2.21 9.34
CA THR A 97 12.37 -3.49 10.05
C THR A 97 11.39 -4.42 9.35
N LEU A 98 10.34 -3.90 8.70
CA LEU A 98 9.43 -4.70 7.89
C LEU A 98 10.14 -5.36 6.71
N ASN A 99 11.03 -4.64 6.02
CA ASN A 99 11.81 -5.18 4.91
C ASN A 99 12.72 -6.32 5.37
N LEU A 100 13.46 -6.12 6.46
CA LEU A 100 14.31 -7.17 7.05
C LEU A 100 13.52 -8.43 7.44
N LEU A 101 12.38 -8.26 8.11
CA LEU A 101 11.52 -9.39 8.50
C LEU A 101 10.86 -10.10 7.31
N LYS A 102 10.66 -9.39 6.19
CA LYS A 102 10.21 -9.97 4.92
C LYS A 102 11.33 -10.70 4.18
N ALA A 103 12.59 -10.28 4.34
CA ALA A 103 13.75 -10.95 3.77
C ALA A 103 13.97 -12.34 4.40
N ASP A 104 13.65 -12.51 5.69
CA ASP A 104 13.64 -13.83 6.32
C ASP A 104 12.60 -14.77 5.68
N LYS A 105 13.08 -15.72 4.86
CA LYS A 105 12.26 -16.79 4.28
C LYS A 105 12.30 -18.10 5.07
N LYS A 106 13.21 -18.21 6.05
CA LYS A 106 13.44 -19.45 6.80
C LYS A 106 12.41 -19.61 7.92
N THR A 107 12.07 -18.52 8.61
CA THR A 107 11.09 -18.57 9.69
C THR A 107 9.67 -18.58 9.15
N LYS A 108 8.95 -19.69 9.35
CA LYS A 108 7.53 -19.84 9.01
C LYS A 108 6.63 -19.18 10.07
N ALA A 109 6.59 -17.85 10.08
CA ALA A 109 5.71 -17.08 10.96
C ALA A 109 5.25 -15.78 10.30
N GLY A 110 4.09 -15.25 10.73
CA GLY A 110 3.63 -13.92 10.30
C GLY A 110 4.53 -12.80 10.83
N ILE A 111 4.50 -11.62 10.17
CA ILE A 111 5.37 -10.48 10.50
C ILE A 111 5.28 -10.08 11.98
N LYS A 112 4.07 -10.02 12.55
CA LYS A 112 3.86 -9.74 13.97
C LYS A 112 4.61 -10.72 14.88
N ASN A 113 4.54 -12.02 14.57
CA ASN A 113 5.19 -13.07 15.37
C ASN A 113 6.70 -13.08 15.19
N LYS A 114 7.21 -12.84 13.98
CA LYS A 114 8.65 -12.67 13.75
C LYS A 114 9.19 -11.47 14.53
N ARG A 115 8.46 -10.35 14.54
CA ARG A 115 8.82 -9.18 15.35
C ARG A 115 8.87 -9.51 16.84
N SER A 116 7.86 -10.22 17.37
CA SER A 116 7.89 -10.67 18.78
C SER A 116 9.07 -11.61 19.05
N LYS A 117 9.36 -12.55 18.15
CA LYS A 117 10.52 -13.43 18.25
C LYS A 117 11.83 -12.64 18.31
N ALA A 118 12.00 -11.61 17.48
CA ALA A 118 13.18 -10.75 17.55
C ALA A 118 13.26 -9.97 18.87
N GLY A 119 12.14 -9.68 19.52
CA GLY A 119 12.14 -9.08 20.86
C GLY A 119 12.49 -10.06 21.98
N TRP A 120 12.34 -11.38 21.78
CA TRP A 120 12.55 -12.41 22.81
C TRP A 120 13.83 -13.23 22.60
N ASP A 121 14.32 -13.34 21.37
CA ASP A 121 15.48 -14.12 20.99
C ASP A 121 16.52 -13.19 20.35
N LYS A 122 17.57 -12.88 21.13
CA LYS A 122 18.68 -12.01 20.70
C LYS A 122 19.41 -12.58 19.49
N SER A 123 19.58 -13.90 19.40
CA SER A 123 20.26 -14.54 18.28
C SER A 123 19.46 -14.39 17.00
N TYR A 124 18.14 -14.57 17.09
CA TYR A 124 17.24 -14.32 15.96
C TYR A 124 17.23 -12.83 15.56
N MET A 125 17.19 -11.91 16.52
CA MET A 125 17.27 -10.47 16.26
C MET A 125 18.53 -10.10 15.48
N LEU A 126 19.70 -10.56 15.93
CA LEU A 126 20.97 -10.30 15.26
C LEU A 126 21.03 -10.90 13.86
N ASN A 127 20.45 -12.09 13.68
CA ASN A 127 20.33 -12.70 12.36
C ASN A 127 19.51 -11.80 11.41
N VAL A 128 18.32 -11.36 11.84
CA VAL A 128 17.47 -10.46 11.04
C VAL A 128 18.17 -9.13 10.73
N LEU A 129 18.91 -8.56 11.68
CA LEU A 129 19.63 -7.29 11.49
C LEU A 129 20.87 -7.42 10.58
N SER A 130 21.45 -8.61 10.49
CA SER A 130 22.59 -8.90 9.60
C SER A 130 22.18 -9.38 8.21
N MET A 131 20.88 -9.43 7.92
CA MET A 131 20.40 -9.75 6.58
C MET A 131 20.66 -8.57 5.64
N GLU A 132 21.40 -8.82 4.57
CA GLU A 132 21.47 -7.90 3.43
C GLU A 132 20.09 -7.84 2.76
N CYS A 133 19.60 -6.61 2.52
CA CYS A 133 18.31 -6.33 1.89
C CYS A 133 18.44 -6.28 0.37
#